data_AF-A0A6A1UGR5-F1
#
_entry.id   AF-A0A6A1UGR5-F1
#
_cell.length_a   1.000
_cell.length_b   1.000
_cell.length_c   1.000
_cell.angle_alpha   90.00
_cell.angle_beta   90.00
_cell.angle_gamma   90.00
#
_symmetry.space_group_name_H-M   'P 1'
#
loop_
_entity.id
_entity.type
_entity.pdbx_description
1 polymer ?
#
loop_
_entity_poly.entity_id
_entity_poly.type
_entity_poly.pdbx_seq_one_letter_code
_entity_poly.pdbx_strand_id
1 'polypeptide(L)'
;MLDDSSSSSDSDDSFSFLNHTSLLGPRNRNNPCFEFEEDMIAEFEKDAELCMKAVCALYRQQTSVSKSPMCLEFSSNQSPGFNKYDALRGTTLAEFLIDGDTEGKLRKSATELEQHDKNGLSDCKRLAIGHSKQLFEIFRK
;
A
#
# COMPACT_ATOMS: atom_id res chain seq x y z
N MET A 1 33.62 -26.35 49.49
CA MET A 1 32.92 -27.47 48.82
C MET A 1 31.47 -26.99 48.72
N LEU A 2 31.07 -26.30 47.63
CA LEU A 2 30.35 -26.84 46.44
C LEU A 2 29.11 -27.64 46.90
N ASP A 3 27.85 -27.29 46.62
CA ASP A 3 27.13 -27.02 45.35
C ASP A 3 25.69 -26.55 45.72
N ASP A 4 25.20 -25.38 45.30
CA ASP A 4 24.32 -25.04 44.16
C ASP A 4 22.97 -25.80 44.04
N SER A 5 21.87 -25.04 43.98
CA SER A 5 20.54 -25.50 43.53
C SER A 5 19.66 -24.28 43.24
N SER A 6 20.05 -23.53 42.22
CA SER A 6 19.16 -22.60 41.54
C SER A 6 18.22 -23.41 40.64
N SER A 7 16.91 -23.39 40.94
CA SER A 7 15.88 -23.97 40.09
C SER A 7 15.57 -23.01 38.95
N SER A 8 16.17 -23.23 37.77
CA SER A 8 15.74 -22.59 36.53
C SER A 8 14.58 -23.39 35.94
N SER A 9 13.42 -22.73 35.79
CA SER A 9 12.32 -23.27 35.00
C SER A 9 12.63 -23.10 33.52
N ASP A 10 12.92 -24.21 32.84
CA ASP A 10 12.88 -24.29 31.39
C ASP A 10 11.41 -24.44 30.96
N SER A 11 10.95 -23.51 30.15
CA SER A 11 9.65 -23.61 29.48
C SER A 11 9.88 -23.31 28.00
N ASP A 12 10.20 -24.38 27.28
CA ASP A 12 10.30 -24.42 25.83
C ASP A 12 8.89 -24.40 25.22
N ASP A 13 8.30 -23.23 25.05
CA ASP A 13 7.07 -23.11 24.26
C ASP A 13 7.45 -22.96 22.78
N SER A 14 7.61 -24.10 22.11
CA SER A 14 7.79 -24.17 20.66
C SER A 14 6.45 -23.89 19.97
N PHE A 15 6.19 -22.63 19.65
CA PHE A 15 5.09 -22.22 18.77
C PHE A 15 5.31 -22.80 17.37
N SER A 16 4.66 -23.92 17.10
CA SER A 16 4.54 -24.47 15.76
C SER A 16 3.63 -23.57 14.92
N PHE A 17 4.24 -22.64 14.18
CA PHE A 17 3.57 -21.88 13.12
C PHE A 17 3.26 -22.84 11.96
N LEU A 18 2.26 -23.68 12.15
CA LEU A 18 1.80 -24.64 11.15
C LEU A 18 0.74 -23.99 10.25
N ASN A 19 1.21 -23.49 9.10
CA ASN A 19 0.56 -23.48 7.80
C ASN A 19 -0.97 -23.36 7.75
N HIS A 20 -1.46 -22.13 7.67
CA HIS A 20 -2.77 -21.84 7.06
C HIS A 20 -2.60 -21.05 5.76
N THR A 21 -1.63 -21.45 4.91
CA THR A 21 -1.55 -20.97 3.54
C THR A 21 -2.32 -21.93 2.64
N SER A 22 -3.35 -21.43 1.96
CA SER A 22 -3.74 -21.76 0.56
C SER A 22 -5.26 -21.66 0.35
N LEU A 23 -5.79 -20.45 0.10
CA LEU A 23 -7.08 -20.27 -0.62
C LEU A 23 -7.13 -18.99 -1.46
N LEU A 24 -6.00 -18.53 -2.02
CA LEU A 24 -6.03 -17.45 -3.03
C LEU A 24 -5.17 -17.88 -4.22
N GLY A 25 -5.74 -17.77 -5.42
CA GLY A 25 -5.23 -18.31 -6.68
C GLY A 25 -3.87 -17.75 -7.12
N PRO A 26 -3.42 -18.05 -8.35
CA PRO A 26 -2.11 -17.67 -8.85
C PRO A 26 -1.95 -16.15 -8.80
N ARG A 27 -1.23 -15.69 -7.79
CA ARG A 27 -1.00 -14.27 -7.53
C ARG A 27 -0.03 -13.72 -8.55
N ASN A 28 -0.38 -12.55 -9.09
CA ASN A 28 0.49 -11.78 -9.98
C ASN A 28 1.83 -11.57 -9.28
N ARG A 29 2.94 -12.06 -9.87
CA ARG A 29 4.27 -12.21 -9.24
C ARG A 29 4.93 -10.88 -8.82
N ASN A 30 4.27 -9.76 -9.07
CA ASN A 30 4.79 -8.41 -8.87
C ASN A 30 4.03 -7.61 -7.79
N ASN A 31 3.00 -8.19 -7.15
CA ASN A 31 2.25 -7.52 -6.09
C ASN A 31 2.68 -8.07 -4.72
N PRO A 32 3.23 -7.23 -3.82
CA PRO A 32 3.64 -7.66 -2.49
C PRO A 32 2.46 -8.23 -1.67
N CYS A 33 2.75 -9.23 -0.83
CA CYS A 33 1.77 -9.79 0.11
C CYS A 33 2.02 -9.02 1.36
N PHE A 34 1.01 -8.35 1.87
CA PHE A 34 1.10 -7.82 3.20
C PHE A 34 0.22 -8.70 4.07
N GLU A 35 0.82 -9.29 5.11
CA GLU A 35 0.07 -10.05 6.11
C GLU A 35 -0.66 -9.08 7.05
N PHE A 36 0.00 -7.95 7.37
CA PHE A 36 -0.55 -6.88 8.17
C PHE A 36 -0.39 -5.49 7.51
N GLU A 37 -1.15 -4.52 7.98
CA GLU A 37 -1.06 -3.13 7.49
C GLU A 37 0.31 -2.52 7.81
N GLU A 38 0.88 -2.89 8.96
CA GLU A 38 2.18 -2.42 9.43
C GLU A 38 3.32 -2.88 8.52
N ASP A 39 3.24 -4.09 7.97
CA ASP A 39 4.21 -4.60 7.00
C ASP A 39 4.18 -3.78 5.70
N MET A 40 2.96 -3.41 5.27
CA MET A 40 2.76 -2.54 4.11
C MET A 40 3.39 -1.16 4.34
N ILE A 41 3.15 -0.57 5.52
CA ILE A 41 3.73 0.72 5.89
C ILE A 41 5.26 0.65 5.90
N ALA A 42 5.83 -0.40 6.52
CA ALA A 42 7.28 -0.59 6.58
C ALA A 42 7.91 -0.75 5.19
N GLU A 43 7.19 -1.33 4.23
CA GLU A 43 7.66 -1.45 2.85
C GLU A 43 7.53 -0.11 2.10
N PHE A 44 6.45 0.63 2.28
CA PHE A 44 6.32 2.01 1.76
C PHE A 44 7.42 2.93 2.29
N GLU A 45 7.93 2.68 3.49
CA GLU A 45 9.03 3.48 4.01
C GLU A 45 10.34 3.30 3.25
N LYS A 46 10.54 2.14 2.63
CA LYS A 46 11.78 1.70 1.97
C LYS A 46 11.72 1.79 0.46
N ASP A 47 10.57 1.46 -0.14
CA ASP A 47 10.40 1.35 -1.58
C ASP A 47 9.55 2.52 -2.13
N ALA A 48 10.23 3.47 -2.76
CA ALA A 48 9.60 4.62 -3.40
C ALA A 48 8.75 4.24 -4.62
N GLU A 49 9.15 3.23 -5.39
CA GLU A 49 8.35 2.75 -6.53
C GLU A 49 7.06 2.09 -6.06
N LEU A 50 7.12 1.37 -4.94
CA LEU A 50 5.93 0.81 -4.32
C LEU A 50 4.96 1.91 -3.87
N CYS A 51 5.46 3.02 -3.31
CA CYS A 51 4.64 4.19 -3.00
C CYS A 51 3.99 4.79 -4.26
N MET A 52 4.74 4.91 -5.35
CA MET A 52 4.20 5.39 -6.63
C MET A 52 3.11 4.45 -7.18
N LYS A 53 3.32 3.12 -7.09
CA LYS A 53 2.31 2.11 -7.47
C LYS A 53 1.05 2.22 -6.60
N ALA A 54 1.21 2.49 -5.30
CA ALA A 54 0.09 2.71 -4.38
C ALA A 54 -0.74 3.94 -4.77
N VAL A 55 -0.10 5.06 -5.10
CA VAL A 55 -0.77 6.26 -5.62
C VAL A 55 -1.55 5.96 -6.90
N CYS A 56 -0.96 5.23 -7.85
CA CYS A 56 -1.66 4.78 -9.07
C CYS A 56 -2.86 3.87 -8.74
N ALA A 57 -2.72 3.00 -7.74
CA ALA A 57 -3.79 2.09 -7.33
C ALA A 57 -4.98 2.83 -6.70
N LEU A 58 -4.74 3.84 -5.87
CA LEU A 58 -5.79 4.71 -5.32
C LEU A 58 -6.52 5.46 -6.44
N TYR A 59 -5.78 6.00 -7.40
CA TYR A 59 -6.37 6.70 -8.54
C TYR A 59 -7.24 5.79 -9.42
N ARG A 60 -6.81 4.55 -9.67
CA ARG A 60 -7.64 3.54 -10.34
C ARG A 60 -8.92 3.23 -9.56
N GLN A 61 -8.84 3.16 -8.23
CA GLN A 61 -10.02 2.92 -7.40
C GLN A 61 -11.01 4.10 -7.48
N GLN A 62 -10.50 5.34 -7.51
CA GLN A 62 -11.31 6.54 -7.66
C GLN A 62 -12.02 6.59 -9.03
N THR A 63 -11.27 6.34 -10.11
CA THR A 63 -11.78 6.45 -11.49
C THR A 63 -12.65 5.27 -11.93
N SER A 64 -12.44 4.07 -11.37
CA SER A 64 -13.31 2.92 -11.63
C SER A 64 -14.72 3.08 -11.04
N VAL A 65 -14.85 3.84 -9.95
CA VAL A 65 -16.15 4.15 -9.31
C VAL A 65 -16.93 5.20 -10.11
N SER A 66 -16.25 6.09 -10.83
CA SER A 66 -16.83 7.12 -11.70
C SER A 66 -17.47 6.62 -13.00
N LYS A 67 -17.41 5.31 -13.31
CA LYS A 67 -18.13 4.71 -14.46
C LYS A 67 -19.60 4.39 -14.16
N SER A 68 -20.08 4.66 -12.94
CA SER A 68 -21.51 4.80 -12.64
C SER A 68 -21.87 6.29 -12.68
N PRO A 69 -22.94 6.72 -13.40
CA PRO A 69 -23.21 8.14 -13.69
C PRO A 69 -23.73 8.95 -12.48
N MET A 70 -23.37 8.56 -11.25
CA MET A 70 -24.03 9.01 -10.02
C MET A 70 -23.06 9.01 -8.82
N CYS A 71 -21.80 9.41 -9.02
CA CYS A 71 -20.85 9.51 -7.90
C CYS A 71 -19.96 10.75 -8.02
N LEU A 72 -20.60 11.92 -8.09
CA LEU A 72 -19.97 13.21 -7.70
C LEU A 72 -20.64 13.78 -6.43
N GLU A 73 -21.29 12.93 -5.63
CA GLU A 73 -21.86 13.34 -4.35
C GLU A 73 -21.09 12.69 -3.20
N PHE A 74 -20.33 13.55 -2.52
CA PHE A 74 -19.86 13.36 -1.15
C PHE A 74 -20.93 12.71 -0.27
N SER A 75 -20.64 11.56 0.35
CA SER A 75 -20.98 11.23 1.75
C SER A 75 -20.83 9.74 2.05
N SER A 76 -19.60 9.30 2.30
CA SER A 76 -19.31 8.30 3.32
C SER A 76 -17.87 8.55 3.78
N ASN A 77 -17.56 8.28 5.04
CA ASN A 77 -16.19 8.39 5.56
C ASN A 77 -15.22 7.33 4.96
N GLN A 78 -15.58 6.74 3.82
CA GLN A 78 -14.92 5.63 3.13
C GLN A 78 -15.06 5.79 1.60
N SER A 79 -15.04 7.03 1.08
CA SER A 79 -15.04 7.24 -0.36
C SER A 79 -13.78 6.61 -0.97
N PRO A 80 -13.93 5.66 -1.92
CA PRO A 80 -12.79 4.99 -2.55
C PRO A 80 -11.95 5.98 -3.36
N GLY A 81 -10.65 5.97 -3.10
CA GLY A 81 -9.66 6.84 -3.75
C GLY A 81 -8.90 7.70 -2.74
N PHE A 82 -8.58 8.93 -3.14
CA PHE A 82 -7.98 9.91 -2.23
C PHE A 82 -9.03 10.59 -1.35
N ASN A 83 -8.64 10.98 -0.13
CA ASN A 83 -9.48 11.84 0.70
C ASN A 83 -9.55 13.26 0.11
N LYS A 84 -10.48 14.09 0.60
CA LYS A 84 -10.71 15.46 0.08
C LYS A 84 -9.46 16.37 0.05
N TYR A 85 -8.52 16.19 0.98
CA TYR A 85 -7.31 17.02 1.07
C TYR A 85 -6.21 16.52 0.14
N ASP A 86 -6.14 15.21 -0.02
CA ASP A 86 -5.16 14.54 -0.86
C ASP A 86 -5.61 14.41 -2.31
N ALA A 87 -6.90 14.61 -2.61
CA ALA A 87 -7.49 14.36 -3.92
C ALA A 87 -6.78 15.12 -5.04
N LEU A 88 -6.55 16.42 -4.87
CA LEU A 88 -5.89 17.22 -5.90
C LEU A 88 -4.45 16.77 -6.12
N ARG A 89 -3.67 16.67 -5.04
CA ARG A 89 -2.24 16.31 -5.12
C ARG A 89 -2.03 14.88 -5.60
N GLY A 90 -2.79 13.93 -5.06
CA GLY A 90 -2.74 12.52 -5.41
C GLY A 90 -3.18 12.28 -6.85
N THR A 91 -4.21 12.98 -7.33
CA THR A 91 -4.65 12.89 -8.73
C THR A 91 -3.57 13.40 -9.67
N THR A 92 -3.03 14.60 -9.43
CA THR A 92 -1.96 15.17 -10.28
C THR A 92 -0.72 14.27 -10.34
N LEU A 93 -0.31 13.71 -9.19
CA LEU A 93 0.80 12.76 -9.16
C LEU A 93 0.46 11.49 -9.94
N ALA A 94 -0.71 10.91 -9.73
CA ALA A 94 -1.13 9.69 -10.43
C ALA A 94 -1.21 9.88 -11.95
N GLU A 95 -1.79 10.98 -12.42
CA GLU A 95 -1.89 11.30 -13.85
C GLU A 95 -0.51 11.38 -14.51
N PHE A 96 0.45 12.04 -13.85
CA PHE A 96 1.83 12.09 -14.31
C PHE A 96 2.47 10.69 -14.32
N LEU A 97 2.33 9.93 -13.23
CA LEU A 97 2.93 8.61 -13.05
C LEU A 97 2.43 7.58 -14.07
N ILE A 98 1.16 7.67 -14.45
CA ILE A 98 0.48 6.77 -15.39
C ILE A 98 0.78 7.14 -16.84
N ASP A 99 1.13 8.41 -17.12
CA ASP A 99 1.52 8.89 -18.46
C ASP A 99 0.50 8.52 -19.56
N GLY A 100 -0.79 8.58 -19.23
CA GLY A 100 -1.89 8.25 -20.14
C GLY A 100 -2.18 6.75 -20.32
N ASP A 101 -1.54 5.86 -19.55
CA ASP A 101 -1.87 4.44 -19.55
C ASP A 101 -3.33 4.18 -19.12
N THR A 102 -4.08 3.54 -20.01
CA THR A 102 -5.53 3.31 -19.86
C THR A 102 -5.89 2.30 -18.77
N GLU A 103 -4.92 1.49 -18.32
CA GLU A 103 -5.08 0.55 -17.22
C GLU A 103 -4.68 1.16 -15.87
N GLY A 104 -4.14 2.39 -15.87
CA GLY A 104 -3.65 3.08 -14.68
C GLY A 104 -2.40 2.45 -14.09
N LYS A 105 -1.58 1.80 -14.91
CA LYS A 105 -0.30 1.22 -14.48
C LYS A 105 0.78 2.30 -14.40
N LEU A 106 1.71 2.11 -13.47
CA LEU A 106 2.87 2.98 -13.34
C LEU A 106 3.73 2.92 -14.61
N ARG A 107 3.99 4.08 -15.22
CA ARG A 107 4.82 4.23 -16.42
C ARG A 107 6.06 5.09 -16.20
N LYS A 108 6.01 6.06 -15.28
CA LYS A 108 7.17 6.88 -14.91
C LYS A 108 8.00 6.22 -13.82
N SER A 109 9.31 6.41 -13.92
CA SER A 109 10.28 6.03 -12.91
C SER A 109 10.38 7.05 -11.76
N ALA A 110 10.98 6.63 -10.64
CA ALA A 110 11.18 7.51 -9.50
C ALA A 110 12.06 8.74 -9.85
N THR A 111 13.06 8.54 -10.71
CA THR A 111 13.95 9.61 -11.17
C THR A 111 13.24 10.63 -12.06
N GLU A 112 12.36 10.19 -12.97
CA GLU A 112 11.54 11.10 -13.77
C GLU A 112 10.59 11.92 -12.90
N LEU A 113 10.00 11.29 -11.89
CA LEU A 113 9.14 11.99 -10.92
C LEU A 113 9.93 13.04 -10.14
N GLU A 114 11.12 12.70 -9.62
CA GLU A 114 11.93 13.64 -8.84
C GLU A 114 12.44 14.83 -9.68
N GLN A 115 12.75 14.60 -10.96
CA GLN A 115 13.11 15.67 -11.90
C GLN A 115 11.95 16.60 -12.20
N HIS A 116 10.74 16.05 -12.35
CA HIS A 116 9.53 16.83 -12.60
C HIS A 116 9.06 17.58 -11.35
N ASP A 117 9.12 16.90 -10.20
CA ASP A 117 8.62 17.37 -8.92
C ASP A 117 9.51 16.86 -7.79
N LYS A 118 10.33 17.77 -7.24
CA LYS A 118 11.26 17.47 -6.14
C LYS A 118 10.59 16.90 -4.89
N ASN A 119 9.31 17.19 -4.68
CA ASN A 119 8.54 16.69 -3.55
C ASN A 119 7.71 15.45 -3.92
N GLY A 120 7.70 15.03 -5.19
CA GLY A 120 6.84 13.97 -5.70
C GLY A 120 7.00 12.64 -4.96
N LEU A 121 8.23 12.21 -4.69
CA LEU A 121 8.49 10.96 -3.96
C LEU A 121 8.05 11.05 -2.50
N SER A 122 8.32 12.18 -1.84
CA SER A 122 7.87 12.43 -0.46
C SER A 122 6.35 12.44 -0.35
N ASP A 123 5.67 13.10 -1.29
CA ASP A 123 4.22 13.10 -1.35
C ASP A 123 3.66 11.71 -1.67
N CYS A 124 4.27 10.95 -2.58
CA CYS A 124 3.86 9.57 -2.85
C CYS A 124 3.94 8.72 -1.59
N LYS A 125 5.02 8.85 -0.81
CA LYS A 125 5.18 8.14 0.47
C LYS A 125 4.15 8.58 1.50
N ARG A 126 3.94 9.89 1.68
CA ARG A 126 2.94 10.45 2.60
C ARG A 126 1.53 9.95 2.26
N LEU A 127 1.19 9.93 0.97
CA LEU A 127 -0.09 9.44 0.48
C LEU A 127 -0.22 7.92 0.68
N ALA A 128 0.81 7.14 0.35
CA ALA A 128 0.78 5.70 0.53
C ALA A 128 0.59 5.29 2.00
N ILE A 129 1.31 5.95 2.92
CA ILE A 129 1.16 5.70 4.37
C ILE A 129 -0.20 6.21 4.87
N GLY A 130 -0.62 7.42 4.47
CA GLY A 130 -1.90 7.99 4.92
C GLY A 130 -3.14 7.22 4.47
N HIS A 131 -3.01 6.43 3.40
CA HIS A 131 -4.06 5.60 2.83
C HIS A 131 -3.78 4.09 2.97
N SER A 132 -2.85 3.69 3.86
CA SER A 132 -2.41 2.30 4.07
C SER A 132 -3.58 1.34 4.30
N LYS A 133 -4.57 1.72 5.11
CA LYS A 133 -5.78 0.93 5.37
C LYS A 133 -6.51 0.54 4.09
N GLN A 134 -6.75 1.54 3.23
CA GLN A 134 -7.47 1.33 1.98
C GLN A 134 -6.62 0.55 0.98
N LEU A 135 -5.32 0.85 0.92
CA LEU A 135 -4.37 0.12 0.09
C LEU A 135 -4.28 -1.35 0.49
N PHE A 136 -4.25 -1.66 1.79
CA PHE A 136 -4.22 -3.02 2.31
C PHE A 136 -5.40 -3.85 1.78
N GLU A 137 -6.59 -3.26 1.73
CA GLU A 137 -7.76 -3.91 1.13
C GLU A 137 -7.65 -4.10 -0.39
N ILE A 138 -6.99 -3.19 -1.11
CA ILE A 138 -6.77 -3.29 -2.57
C ILE A 138 -5.74 -4.38 -2.88
N PHE A 139 -4.63 -4.45 -2.16
CA PHE A 139 -3.53 -5.37 -2.44
C PHE A 139 -3.84 -6.82 -2.05
N ARG A 140 -4.82 -7.05 -1.18
CA ARG A 140 -5.27 -8.39 -0.77
C ARG A 140 -6.29 -9.02 -1.72
N LYS A 141 -6.90 -8.22 -2.61
CA LYS A 141 -7.85 -8.71 -3.64
C LYS A 141 -7.11 -9.28 -4.85
#